data_AF-A0A954XF62-F1
#
_entry.id   AF-A0A954XF62-F1
#
_cell.length_a   1.000
_cell.length_b   1.000
_cell.length_c   1.000
_cell.angle_alpha   90.00
_cell.angle_beta   90.00
_cell.angle_gamma   90.00
#
_symmetry.space_group_name_H-M   'P 1'
#
loop_
_entity.id
_entity.type
_entity.pdbx_description
1 polymer ?
#
loop_
_entity_poly.entity_id
_entity_poly.type
_entity_poly.pdbx_seq_one_letter_code
_entity_poly.pdbx_strand_id
1 'polypeptide(L)'
;MKRRYVVHQATINGIAFHTPRTTSGALAPREPEDDSTGIDFSAALDPLKQHGAEWFESMGEKLAADLESQFRSIAVAKELARRWPEEYGQMEQRVELAEQRVRRIRDAVEELKANPLRNLEFYQQQIADLEALRREVPEFRNELERLIAQVKVDRQSIIEAKEHDEQKIRDALQAGPPNPQELTEYLLGNELIDQLNDLRKWLSRGRSVATAVGKAPELNSKSGRGFDFNFAAQPEPPSMLVRHVAFDGRMPWRNGELLFTGQAQGLTHQPRRHGRPAIAHFRTEGEVEADVWLLADYTSDKPIERLLVNCPNINAPARHFGQTEKVALGVPRGSGQLWMQLDLRDEQMNGRVVWKQDRLSLEPQVGDRFGGEHVNRLLTRAVSDVDHLHVQVHLSGELRRPRVRLESNLGPELASGLNVAAQQELIERRDQLLAMADKKLAEETAKLDAIIESQRQRLQAKIDDAEQRLVAQRDELMRKVGFDRLS
;
A
#
# COMPACT_ATOMS: atom_id res chain seq x y z
N MET A 1 12.56 -51.27 -54.26
CA MET A 1 13.15 -49.93 -54.51
C MET A 1 12.50 -48.93 -53.56
N LYS A 2 13.20 -48.49 -52.51
CA LYS A 2 12.70 -47.42 -51.63
C LYS A 2 13.09 -46.08 -52.24
N ARG A 3 12.11 -45.27 -52.64
CA ARG A 3 12.38 -43.91 -53.13
C ARG A 3 12.74 -43.05 -51.91
N ARG A 4 13.93 -42.44 -51.94
CA ARG A 4 14.39 -41.45 -50.97
C ARG A 4 14.34 -40.08 -51.63
N TYR A 5 13.87 -39.08 -50.91
CA TYR A 5 13.69 -37.72 -51.43
C TYR A 5 14.59 -36.76 -50.66
N VAL A 6 15.66 -36.29 -51.32
CA VAL A 6 16.53 -35.24 -50.79
C VAL A 6 16.29 -33.97 -51.58
N VAL A 7 15.65 -33.01 -50.94
CA VAL A 7 15.41 -31.68 -51.48
C VAL A 7 16.56 -30.78 -51.02
N HIS A 8 17.37 -30.29 -51.96
CA HIS A 8 18.52 -29.46 -51.64
C HIS A 8 18.12 -28.03 -51.29
N GLN A 9 17.16 -27.49 -52.04
CA GLN A 9 16.60 -26.16 -51.89
C GLN A 9 15.09 -26.24 -52.16
N ALA A 10 14.31 -25.58 -51.33
CA ALA A 10 12.90 -25.33 -51.55
C ALA A 10 12.60 -23.86 -51.24
N THR A 11 11.56 -23.33 -51.88
CA THR A 11 11.06 -21.98 -51.61
C THR A 11 9.57 -22.07 -51.38
N ILE A 12 9.08 -21.45 -50.31
CA ILE A 12 7.65 -21.39 -49.97
C ILE A 12 7.26 -19.91 -49.89
N ASN A 13 6.49 -19.44 -50.87
CA ASN A 13 6.13 -18.04 -50.94
C ASN A 13 4.69 -17.81 -50.49
N GLY A 14 4.41 -16.65 -49.90
CA GLY A 14 3.06 -16.22 -49.58
C GLY A 14 2.36 -17.03 -48.49
N ILE A 15 3.11 -17.54 -47.51
CA ILE A 15 2.52 -18.20 -46.34
C ILE A 15 1.58 -17.21 -45.65
N ALA A 16 0.32 -17.60 -45.44
CA ALA A 16 -0.66 -16.78 -44.73
C ALA A 16 -1.09 -17.50 -43.45
N PHE A 17 -0.83 -16.89 -42.29
CA PHE A 17 -1.31 -17.39 -41.00
C PHE A 17 -2.64 -16.75 -40.61
N HIS A 18 -3.47 -17.46 -39.82
CA HIS A 18 -4.73 -16.95 -39.25
C HIS A 18 -5.76 -16.38 -40.27
N THR A 19 -5.73 -16.83 -41.53
CA THR A 19 -6.80 -16.53 -42.50
C THR A 19 -8.00 -17.46 -42.28
N PRO A 20 -9.25 -16.96 -42.40
CA PRO A 20 -10.43 -17.82 -42.39
C PRO A 20 -10.31 -18.86 -43.51
N ARG A 21 -10.37 -20.14 -43.16
CA ARG A 21 -10.34 -21.22 -44.16
C ARG A 21 -11.66 -21.21 -44.93
N THR A 22 -11.60 -21.12 -46.25
CA THR A 22 -12.77 -21.24 -47.14
C THR A 22 -13.03 -22.68 -47.58
N THR A 23 -12.03 -23.56 -47.46
CA THR A 23 -12.14 -25.01 -47.72
C THR A 23 -11.42 -25.81 -46.63
N SER A 24 -12.05 -26.90 -46.18
CA SER A 24 -11.47 -27.79 -45.17
C SER A 24 -10.45 -28.72 -45.82
N GLY A 25 -9.18 -28.60 -45.42
CA GLY A 25 -8.13 -29.57 -45.73
C GLY A 25 -8.00 -30.68 -44.68
N ALA A 26 -9.04 -30.92 -43.87
CA ALA A 26 -9.00 -31.92 -42.82
C ALA A 26 -8.91 -33.33 -43.41
N LEU A 27 -7.82 -34.04 -43.12
CA LEU A 27 -7.80 -35.49 -43.20
C LEU A 27 -8.78 -36.06 -42.16
N ALA A 28 -9.23 -37.31 -42.37
CA ALA A 28 -10.25 -37.96 -41.53
C ALA A 28 -9.99 -37.71 -40.03
N PRO A 29 -11.04 -37.46 -39.22
CA PRO A 29 -10.88 -37.03 -37.83
C PRO A 29 -10.03 -38.06 -37.10
N ARG A 30 -8.82 -37.65 -36.72
CA ARG A 30 -8.05 -38.36 -35.71
C ARG A 30 -8.74 -38.05 -34.38
N GLU A 31 -8.93 -39.06 -33.53
CA GLU A 31 -9.47 -38.87 -32.17
C GLU A 31 -8.80 -37.65 -31.53
N PRO A 32 -9.54 -36.80 -30.79
CA PRO A 32 -8.97 -35.62 -30.16
C PRO A 32 -7.78 -36.08 -29.31
N GLU A 33 -6.57 -35.83 -29.81
CA GLU A 33 -5.36 -35.95 -29.02
C GLU A 33 -5.56 -35.01 -27.84
N ASP A 34 -5.54 -35.59 -26.64
CA ASP A 34 -5.50 -34.89 -25.37
C ASP A 34 -4.59 -33.66 -25.54
N ASP A 35 -5.08 -32.47 -25.16
CA ASP A 35 -4.39 -31.17 -25.29
C ASP A 35 -3.16 -31.09 -24.34
N SER A 36 -2.61 -32.26 -23.98
CA SER A 36 -1.60 -32.59 -23.01
C SER A 36 -0.18 -32.35 -23.53
N THR A 37 0.05 -31.29 -24.32
CA THR A 37 1.42 -30.81 -24.59
C THR A 37 2.14 -30.42 -23.29
N GLY A 38 1.39 -30.35 -22.18
CA GLY A 38 1.91 -30.47 -20.83
C GLY A 38 2.48 -29.17 -20.30
N ILE A 39 2.25 -28.03 -20.96
CA ILE A 39 2.64 -26.72 -20.45
C ILE A 39 1.45 -26.10 -19.74
N ASP A 40 1.57 -25.92 -18.42
CA ASP A 40 0.53 -25.34 -17.58
C ASP A 40 1.12 -24.31 -16.63
N PHE A 41 0.87 -23.02 -16.89
CA PHE A 41 1.32 -21.94 -16.02
C PHE A 41 0.34 -21.65 -14.87
N SER A 42 -0.88 -22.23 -14.85
CA SER A 42 -1.96 -21.83 -13.94
C SER A 42 -1.52 -21.82 -12.47
N ALA A 43 -0.93 -22.93 -11.99
CA ALA A 43 -0.43 -23.07 -10.62
C ALA A 43 0.68 -22.08 -10.26
N ALA A 44 1.46 -21.62 -11.24
CA ALA A 44 2.53 -20.63 -11.04
C ALA A 44 2.02 -19.18 -11.04
N LEU A 45 0.84 -18.97 -11.64
CA LEU A 45 0.24 -17.66 -11.88
C LEU A 45 -0.80 -17.26 -10.83
N ASP A 46 -1.43 -18.23 -10.17
CA ASP A 46 -2.43 -17.96 -9.14
C ASP A 46 -1.93 -17.09 -7.97
N PRO A 47 -0.68 -17.25 -7.47
CA PRO A 47 -0.15 -16.35 -6.44
C PRO A 47 -0.04 -14.88 -6.87
N LEU A 48 0.09 -14.60 -8.17
CA LEU A 48 0.22 -13.23 -8.70
C LEU A 48 -1.10 -12.44 -8.70
N LYS A 49 -2.24 -13.10 -8.47
CA LYS A 49 -3.58 -12.49 -8.57
C LYS A 49 -4.06 -11.79 -7.29
N GLN A 50 -3.40 -12.03 -6.15
CA GLN A 50 -4.01 -11.75 -4.83
C GLN A 50 -3.24 -10.78 -3.93
N HIS A 51 -2.03 -10.34 -4.29
CA HIS A 51 -1.19 -9.54 -3.38
C HIS A 51 -1.13 -8.05 -3.76
N GLY A 52 -1.00 -7.16 -2.77
CA GLY A 52 -0.56 -5.76 -2.94
C GLY A 52 -1.57 -4.63 -2.75
N ALA A 53 -2.89 -4.89 -2.69
CA ALA A 53 -3.91 -3.84 -2.51
C ALA A 53 -4.06 -3.34 -1.06
N GLU A 54 -3.69 -4.17 -0.08
CA GLU A 54 -3.92 -3.94 1.36
C GLU A 54 -3.19 -2.69 1.88
N TRP A 55 -1.99 -2.42 1.35
CA TRP A 55 -1.23 -1.24 1.75
C TRP A 55 -1.99 0.05 1.40
N PHE A 56 -2.58 0.13 0.20
CA PHE A 56 -3.35 1.29 -0.25
C PHE A 56 -4.61 1.51 0.59
N GLU A 57 -5.31 0.43 0.94
CA GLU A 57 -6.46 0.50 1.85
C GLU A 57 -6.04 1.03 3.22
N SER A 58 -5.00 0.45 3.83
CA SER A 58 -4.52 0.86 5.15
C SER A 58 -4.06 2.33 5.19
N MET A 59 -3.45 2.82 4.10
CA MET A 59 -3.03 4.21 3.97
C MET A 59 -4.23 5.14 3.82
N GLY A 60 -5.21 4.78 2.99
CA GLY A 60 -6.44 5.53 2.83
C GLY A 60 -7.18 5.70 4.16
N GLU A 61 -7.32 4.62 4.94
CA GLU A 61 -7.96 4.66 6.25
C GLU A 61 -7.22 5.56 7.25
N LYS A 62 -5.89 5.49 7.31
CA LYS A 62 -5.08 6.32 8.22
C LYS A 62 -5.16 7.81 7.89
N LEU A 63 -5.15 8.16 6.60
CA LEU A 63 -5.26 9.55 6.16
C LEU A 63 -6.68 10.10 6.35
N ALA A 64 -7.70 9.25 6.23
CA ALA A 64 -9.10 9.61 6.44
C ALA A 64 -9.53 9.63 7.91
N ALA A 65 -8.71 9.08 8.82
CA ALA A 65 -9.05 8.99 10.23
C ALA A 65 -9.29 10.38 10.85
N ASP A 66 -10.46 10.58 11.44
CA ASP A 66 -10.76 11.75 12.26
C ASP A 66 -10.11 11.60 13.64
N LEU A 67 -8.86 12.05 13.74
CA LEU A 67 -8.12 12.11 15.00
C LEU A 67 -8.50 13.33 15.85
N GLU A 68 -9.08 14.37 15.24
CA GLU A 68 -9.36 15.65 15.90
C GLU A 68 -10.42 15.49 17.00
N SER A 69 -11.47 14.71 16.73
CA SER A 69 -12.53 14.44 17.70
C SER A 69 -12.08 13.62 18.92
N GLN A 70 -10.83 13.11 18.91
CA GLN A 70 -10.32 12.18 19.92
C GLN A 70 -9.24 12.78 20.84
N PHE A 71 -9.00 14.10 20.79
CA PHE A 71 -7.97 14.75 21.61
C PHE A 71 -8.37 14.85 23.09
N ARG A 72 -7.58 14.20 23.94
CA ARG A 72 -7.77 14.15 25.39
C ARG A 72 -7.43 15.47 26.06
N SER A 73 -6.43 16.19 25.56
CA SER A 73 -6.02 17.51 26.06
C SER A 73 -7.17 18.52 26.07
N ILE A 74 -7.94 18.58 24.98
CA ILE A 74 -9.13 19.44 24.86
C ILE A 74 -10.22 18.99 25.84
N ALA A 75 -10.45 17.68 25.97
CA ALA A 75 -11.45 17.15 26.90
C ALA A 75 -11.11 17.47 28.36
N VAL A 76 -9.85 17.32 28.75
CA VAL A 76 -9.36 17.63 30.10
C VAL A 76 -9.48 19.13 30.38
N ALA A 77 -9.07 19.99 29.43
CA ALA A 77 -9.18 21.45 29.58
C ALA A 77 -10.64 21.89 29.79
N LYS A 78 -11.58 21.33 29.02
CA LYS A 78 -13.03 21.60 29.17
C LYS A 78 -13.58 21.15 30.51
N GLU A 79 -13.19 19.96 30.98
CA GLU A 79 -13.65 19.46 32.27
C GLU A 79 -13.12 20.31 33.42
N LEU A 80 -11.85 20.74 33.36
CA LEU A 80 -11.27 21.66 34.34
C LEU A 80 -11.96 23.04 34.30
N ALA A 81 -12.28 23.55 33.11
CA ALA A 81 -13.03 24.79 32.95
C ALA A 81 -14.45 24.73 33.55
N ARG A 82 -15.03 23.53 33.66
CA ARG A 82 -16.31 23.30 34.33
C ARG A 82 -16.15 23.15 35.85
N ARG A 83 -15.17 22.37 36.30
CA ARG A 83 -14.96 22.05 37.72
C ARG A 83 -14.55 23.25 38.56
N TRP A 84 -13.61 24.07 38.07
CA TRP A 84 -13.05 25.17 38.85
C TRP A 84 -14.08 26.23 39.28
N PRO A 85 -15.00 26.71 38.41
CA PRO A 85 -16.12 27.55 38.83
C PRO A 85 -16.96 26.95 39.96
N GLU A 86 -17.21 25.65 39.93
CA GLU A 86 -18.02 24.96 40.95
C GLU A 86 -17.29 24.94 42.30
N GLU A 87 -15.99 24.58 42.32
CA GLU A 87 -15.19 24.55 43.55
C GLU A 87 -15.03 25.95 44.17
N TYR A 88 -14.71 26.95 43.35
CA TYR A 88 -14.60 28.34 43.80
C TYR A 88 -15.95 28.90 44.29
N GLY A 89 -17.05 28.56 43.61
CA GLY A 89 -18.40 28.98 44.00
C GLY A 89 -18.85 28.38 45.34
N GLN A 90 -18.51 27.12 45.62
CA GLN A 90 -18.80 26.49 46.92
C GLN A 90 -18.05 27.17 48.06
N MET A 91 -16.78 27.51 47.84
CA MET A 91 -15.99 28.25 48.81
C MET A 91 -16.53 29.67 49.01
N GLU A 92 -16.93 30.34 47.94
CA GLU A 92 -17.51 31.69 47.99
C GLU A 92 -18.79 31.72 48.83
N GLN A 93 -19.68 30.75 48.66
CA GLN A 93 -20.90 30.64 49.47
C GLN A 93 -20.59 30.47 50.97
N ARG A 94 -19.57 29.68 51.31
CA ARG A 94 -19.15 29.49 52.71
C ARG A 94 -18.57 30.78 53.30
N VAL A 95 -17.78 31.53 52.53
CA VAL A 95 -17.25 32.84 52.95
C VAL A 95 -18.38 33.86 53.11
N GLU A 96 -19.37 33.89 52.21
CA GLU A 96 -20.55 34.77 52.34
C GLU A 96 -21.39 34.46 53.59
N LEU A 97 -21.59 33.17 53.90
CA LEU A 97 -22.26 32.76 55.14
C LEU A 97 -21.49 33.24 56.38
N ALA A 98 -20.16 33.14 56.35
CA ALA A 98 -19.31 33.66 57.42
C ALA A 98 -19.41 35.20 57.55
N GLU A 99 -19.37 35.93 56.43
CA GLU A 99 -19.58 37.39 56.42
C GLU A 99 -20.94 37.80 57.01
N GLN A 100 -22.00 37.07 56.68
CA GLN A 100 -23.34 37.32 57.24
C GLN A 100 -23.38 37.09 58.75
N ARG A 101 -22.64 36.09 59.27
CA ARG A 101 -22.49 35.89 60.73
C ARG A 101 -21.73 37.04 61.36
N VAL A 102 -20.65 37.53 60.75
CA VAL A 102 -19.90 38.71 61.23
C VAL A 102 -20.78 39.96 61.29
N ARG A 103 -21.64 40.18 60.29
CA ARG A 103 -22.60 41.29 60.30
C ARG A 103 -23.62 41.15 61.43
N ARG A 104 -24.18 39.96 61.63
CA ARG A 104 -25.10 39.69 62.74
C ARG A 104 -24.47 39.95 64.11
N ILE A 105 -23.20 39.58 64.30
CA ILE A 105 -22.47 39.88 65.55
C ILE A 105 -22.30 41.39 65.72
N ARG A 106 -21.94 42.12 64.64
CA ARG A 106 -21.84 43.58 64.69
C ARG A 106 -23.16 44.24 65.09
N ASP A 107 -24.25 43.86 64.42
CA ASP A 107 -25.57 44.43 64.69
C ASP A 107 -26.00 44.13 66.13
N ALA A 108 -25.71 42.92 66.63
CA ALA A 108 -25.90 42.57 68.04
C ALA A 108 -25.04 43.42 69.00
N VAL A 109 -23.77 43.69 68.68
CA VAL A 109 -22.87 44.55 69.48
C VAL A 109 -23.33 46.02 69.49
N GLU A 110 -23.93 46.50 68.40
CA GLU A 110 -24.55 47.83 68.32
C GLU A 110 -25.86 47.89 69.10
N GLU A 111 -26.73 46.90 69.00
CA GLU A 111 -27.97 46.83 69.77
C GLU A 111 -27.68 46.78 71.28
N LEU A 112 -26.60 46.12 71.68
CA LEU A 112 -26.08 46.15 73.06
C LEU A 112 -25.62 47.54 73.51
N LYS A 113 -25.19 48.45 72.60
CA LYS A 113 -24.94 49.88 72.95
C LYS A 113 -26.22 50.57 73.38
N ALA A 114 -27.34 50.21 72.76
CA ALA A 114 -28.64 50.83 73.01
C ALA A 114 -29.32 50.28 74.26
N ASN A 115 -29.02 49.03 74.67
CA ASN A 115 -29.66 48.40 75.82
C ASN A 115 -28.71 47.48 76.63
N PRO A 116 -27.94 48.02 77.60
CA PRO A 116 -26.86 47.30 78.29
C PRO A 116 -27.30 46.23 79.30
N LEU A 117 -28.60 46.07 79.56
CA LEU A 117 -29.13 45.12 80.56
C LEU A 117 -29.46 43.72 79.98
N ARG A 118 -29.06 43.40 78.74
CA ARG A 118 -29.31 42.07 78.14
C ARG A 118 -28.42 40.98 78.77
N ASN A 119 -29.05 39.83 79.03
CA ASN A 119 -28.55 38.65 79.75
C ASN A 119 -27.13 38.19 79.37
N LEU A 120 -26.39 37.71 80.39
CA LEU A 120 -25.07 37.09 80.31
C LEU A 120 -24.97 35.95 79.27
N GLU A 121 -26.04 35.19 79.05
CA GLU A 121 -26.10 34.11 78.05
C GLU A 121 -25.96 34.63 76.61
N PHE A 122 -26.53 35.80 76.31
CA PHE A 122 -26.40 36.43 74.99
C PHE A 122 -24.94 36.80 74.71
N TYR A 123 -24.22 37.32 75.71
CA TYR A 123 -22.78 37.60 75.62
C TYR A 123 -21.96 36.34 75.36
N GLN A 124 -22.25 35.26 76.09
CA GLN A 124 -21.54 33.99 75.93
C GLN A 124 -21.73 33.42 74.52
N GLN A 125 -22.94 33.52 73.96
CA GLN A 125 -23.23 33.04 72.61
C GLN A 125 -22.50 33.87 71.52
N GLN A 126 -22.49 35.20 71.63
CA GLN A 126 -21.76 36.05 70.66
C GLN A 126 -20.24 35.85 70.73
N ILE A 127 -19.69 35.63 71.94
CA ILE A 127 -18.27 35.30 72.11
C ILE A 127 -17.95 33.93 71.48
N ALA A 128 -18.80 32.92 71.72
CA ALA A 128 -18.62 31.60 71.13
C ALA A 128 -18.70 31.63 69.59
N ASP A 129 -19.64 32.40 69.01
CA ASP A 129 -19.74 32.59 67.56
C ASP A 129 -18.53 33.34 66.99
N LEU A 130 -18.02 34.35 67.69
CA LEU A 130 -16.82 35.10 67.29
C LEU A 130 -15.56 34.23 67.37
N GLU A 131 -15.44 33.38 68.39
CA GLU A 131 -14.35 32.40 68.49
C GLU A 131 -14.43 31.33 67.40
N ALA A 132 -15.63 30.85 67.06
CA ALA A 132 -15.84 29.90 65.97
C ALA A 132 -15.41 30.51 64.62
N LEU A 133 -15.88 31.73 64.31
CA LEU A 133 -15.48 32.45 63.10
C LEU A 133 -13.97 32.73 63.06
N ARG A 134 -13.34 33.02 64.19
CA ARG A 134 -11.88 33.21 64.29
C ARG A 134 -11.11 31.94 63.93
N ARG A 135 -11.70 30.75 64.14
CA ARG A 135 -11.11 29.47 63.72
C ARG A 135 -11.40 29.16 62.24
N GLU A 136 -12.55 29.56 61.72
CA GLU A 136 -12.94 29.33 60.32
C GLU A 136 -12.12 30.18 59.31
N VAL A 137 -11.74 31.42 59.64
CA VAL A 137 -10.95 32.29 58.73
C VAL A 137 -9.61 31.68 58.29
N PRO A 138 -8.74 31.17 59.19
CA PRO A 138 -7.51 30.51 58.77
C PRO A 138 -7.78 29.19 58.01
N GLU A 139 -8.90 28.51 58.25
CA GLU A 139 -9.32 27.35 57.44
C GLU A 139 -9.62 27.78 56.00
N PHE A 140 -10.31 28.90 55.79
CA PHE A 140 -10.52 29.45 54.44
C PHE A 140 -9.20 29.80 53.75
N ARG A 141 -8.22 30.37 54.46
CA ARG A 141 -6.90 30.64 53.85
C ARG A 141 -6.19 29.35 53.43
N ASN A 142 -6.16 28.35 54.31
CA ASN A 142 -5.54 27.07 54.01
C ASN A 142 -6.24 26.35 52.84
N GLU A 143 -7.57 26.44 52.77
CA GLU A 143 -8.37 25.89 51.67
C GLU A 143 -8.07 26.62 50.36
N LEU A 144 -7.97 27.96 50.37
CA LEU A 144 -7.60 28.74 49.19
C LEU A 144 -6.19 28.40 48.70
N GLU A 145 -5.22 28.26 49.61
CA GLU A 145 -3.87 27.83 49.27
C GLU A 145 -3.85 26.42 48.66
N ARG A 146 -4.65 25.50 49.21
CA ARG A 146 -4.81 24.15 48.66
C ARG A 146 -5.40 24.18 47.26
N LEU A 147 -6.43 25.00 47.01
CA LEU A 147 -7.00 25.17 45.68
C LEU A 147 -5.95 25.72 44.71
N ILE A 148 -5.18 26.73 45.10
CA ILE A 148 -4.08 27.27 44.27
C ILE A 148 -3.02 26.18 43.96
N ALA A 149 -2.70 25.32 44.92
CA ALA A 149 -1.80 24.20 44.68
C ALA A 149 -2.41 23.17 43.71
N GLN A 150 -3.69 22.87 43.84
CA GLN A 150 -4.42 21.94 42.97
C GLN A 150 -4.51 22.45 41.52
N VAL A 151 -4.66 23.76 41.30
CA VAL A 151 -4.59 24.37 39.95
C VAL A 151 -3.28 24.01 39.24
N LYS A 152 -2.14 24.00 39.96
CA LYS A 152 -0.84 23.65 39.38
C LYS A 152 -0.80 22.18 38.95
N VAL A 153 -1.35 21.29 39.76
CA VAL A 153 -1.45 19.85 39.45
C VAL A 153 -2.35 19.62 38.24
N ASP A 154 -3.49 20.32 38.17
CA ASP A 154 -4.40 20.19 37.05
C ASP A 154 -3.82 20.74 35.75
N ARG A 155 -3.05 21.83 35.80
CA ARG A 155 -2.29 22.31 34.64
C ARG A 155 -1.30 21.27 34.14
N GLN A 156 -0.64 20.54 35.04
CA GLN A 156 0.24 19.44 34.65
C GLN A 156 -0.54 18.32 33.92
N SER A 157 -1.76 18.01 34.37
CA SER A 157 -2.61 17.01 33.70
C SER A 157 -2.98 17.38 32.26
N ILE A 158 -3.09 18.69 31.96
CA ILE A 158 -3.29 19.18 30.58
C ILE A 158 -2.05 18.92 29.72
N ILE A 159 -0.86 19.17 30.25
CA ILE A 159 0.42 18.94 29.55
C ILE A 159 0.60 17.44 29.26
N GLU A 160 0.36 16.58 30.26
CA GLU A 160 0.43 15.13 30.09
C GLU A 160 -0.59 14.63 29.05
N ALA A 161 -1.80 15.18 29.05
CA ALA A 161 -2.81 14.85 28.04
C ALA A 161 -2.41 15.32 26.64
N LYS A 162 -1.72 16.46 26.52
CA LYS A 162 -1.14 16.93 25.25
C LYS A 162 -0.07 15.97 24.75
N GLU A 163 0.92 15.63 25.59
CA GLU A 163 1.99 14.69 25.20
C GLU A 163 1.44 13.34 24.74
N HIS A 164 0.39 12.85 25.41
CA HIS A 164 -0.33 11.64 25.01
C HIS A 164 -1.01 11.80 23.64
N ASP A 165 -1.69 12.92 23.37
CA ASP A 165 -2.30 13.18 22.07
C ASP A 165 -1.25 13.27 20.96
N GLU A 166 -0.12 13.93 21.21
CA GLU A 166 0.99 14.00 20.24
C GLU A 166 1.55 12.61 19.92
N GLN A 167 1.74 11.76 20.94
CA GLN A 167 2.21 10.40 20.75
C GLN A 167 1.19 9.57 19.97
N LYS A 168 -0.10 9.71 20.29
CA LYS A 168 -1.18 9.03 19.56
C LYS A 168 -1.22 9.44 18.08
N ILE A 169 -1.03 10.73 17.77
CA ILE A 169 -0.92 11.20 16.38
C ILE A 169 0.29 10.56 15.71
N ARG A 170 1.46 10.54 16.38
CA ARG A 170 2.67 9.90 15.85
C ARG A 170 2.48 8.41 15.57
N ASP A 171 1.77 7.69 16.44
CA ASP A 171 1.56 6.25 16.28
C ASP A 171 0.48 5.93 15.24
N ALA A 172 -0.60 6.72 15.19
CA ALA A 172 -1.68 6.55 14.21
C ALA A 172 -1.22 6.85 12.77
N LEU A 173 -0.32 7.82 12.61
CA LEU A 173 0.21 8.26 11.31
C LEU A 173 1.50 7.53 10.92
N GLN A 174 1.89 6.44 11.59
CA GLN A 174 2.97 5.58 11.12
C GLN A 174 2.48 4.64 10.03
N ALA A 175 3.13 4.71 8.86
CA ALA A 175 2.97 3.73 7.80
C ALA A 175 4.31 3.05 7.52
N GLY A 176 4.29 1.71 7.50
CA GLY A 176 5.41 0.96 6.96
C GLY A 176 5.52 1.19 5.46
N PRO A 177 6.75 1.16 4.90
CA PRO A 177 6.92 1.25 3.46
C PRO A 177 6.19 0.08 2.77
N PRO A 178 5.57 0.32 1.59
CA PRO A 178 4.96 -0.77 0.84
C PRO A 178 6.03 -1.79 0.40
N ASN A 179 5.66 -3.06 0.34
CA ASN A 179 6.57 -4.11 -0.12
C ASN A 179 6.77 -3.98 -1.65
N PRO A 180 8.01 -3.76 -2.14
CA PRO A 180 8.28 -3.61 -3.57
C PRO A 180 7.87 -4.80 -4.44
N GLN A 181 8.02 -6.02 -3.91
CA GLN A 181 7.70 -7.24 -4.66
C GLN A 181 6.18 -7.39 -4.79
N GLU A 182 5.42 -7.17 -3.72
CA GLU A 182 3.97 -7.23 -3.76
C GLU A 182 3.38 -6.18 -4.70
N LEU A 183 3.95 -4.96 -4.74
CA LEU A 183 3.56 -3.94 -5.72
C LEU A 183 3.85 -4.35 -7.17
N THR A 184 5.02 -4.96 -7.41
CA THR A 184 5.38 -5.49 -8.73
C THR A 184 4.36 -6.52 -9.20
N GLU A 185 4.04 -7.48 -8.32
CA GLU A 185 3.10 -8.55 -8.60
C GLU A 185 1.67 -8.03 -8.79
N TYR A 186 1.23 -7.09 -7.95
CA TYR A 186 -0.07 -6.45 -8.07
C TYR A 186 -0.26 -5.74 -9.42
N LEU A 187 0.73 -4.94 -9.82
CA LEU A 187 0.63 -4.09 -11.01
C LEU A 187 0.79 -4.90 -12.30
N LEU A 188 1.80 -5.77 -12.36
CA LEU A 188 2.17 -6.45 -13.60
C LEU A 188 1.65 -7.88 -13.69
N GLY A 189 1.13 -8.45 -12.60
CA GLY A 189 0.69 -9.84 -12.53
C GLY A 189 -0.35 -10.20 -13.58
N ASN A 190 -1.40 -9.39 -13.73
CA ASN A 190 -2.46 -9.64 -14.72
C ASN A 190 -1.95 -9.60 -16.16
N GLU A 191 -1.17 -8.57 -16.52
CA GLU A 191 -0.56 -8.48 -17.85
C GLU A 191 0.37 -9.68 -18.11
N LEU A 192 1.19 -10.04 -17.12
CA LEU A 192 2.08 -11.19 -17.23
C LEU A 192 1.32 -12.50 -17.46
N ILE A 193 0.19 -12.69 -16.77
CA ILE A 193 -0.69 -13.87 -16.93
C ILE A 193 -1.14 -14.00 -18.38
N ASP A 194 -1.62 -12.91 -18.99
CA ASP A 194 -2.10 -12.91 -20.36
C ASP A 194 -0.98 -13.22 -21.36
N GLN A 195 0.19 -12.57 -21.20
CA GLN A 195 1.35 -12.80 -22.07
C GLN A 195 1.89 -14.25 -21.97
N LEU A 196 1.94 -14.82 -20.76
CA LEU A 196 2.38 -16.20 -20.56
C LEU A 196 1.35 -17.21 -21.08
N ASN A 197 0.07 -16.91 -21.00
CA ASN A 197 -0.98 -17.72 -21.62
C ASN A 197 -0.86 -17.75 -23.14
N ASP A 198 -0.50 -16.64 -23.78
CA ASP A 198 -0.27 -16.61 -25.22
C ASP A 198 1.01 -17.33 -25.62
N LEU A 199 2.11 -17.15 -24.85
CA LEU A 199 3.33 -17.93 -25.03
C LEU A 199 3.05 -19.44 -24.93
N ARG A 200 2.27 -19.87 -23.94
CA ARG A 200 1.82 -21.26 -23.77
C ARG A 200 1.14 -21.81 -25.02
N LYS A 201 0.21 -21.06 -25.60
CA LYS A 201 -0.51 -21.46 -26.83
C LYS A 201 0.46 -21.66 -27.99
N TRP A 202 1.41 -20.74 -28.17
CA TRP A 202 2.42 -20.83 -29.23
C TRP A 202 3.37 -22.02 -29.04
N LEU A 203 3.87 -22.23 -27.83
CA LEU A 203 4.75 -23.36 -27.51
C LEU A 203 4.03 -24.71 -27.66
N SER A 204 2.80 -24.81 -27.18
CA SER A 204 1.95 -26.01 -27.35
C SER A 204 1.79 -26.36 -28.83
N ARG A 205 1.42 -25.38 -29.67
CA ARG A 205 1.29 -25.57 -31.12
C ARG A 205 2.62 -25.98 -31.77
N GLY A 206 3.70 -25.27 -31.48
CA GLY A 206 5.03 -25.60 -32.02
C GLY A 206 5.48 -27.03 -31.67
N ARG A 207 5.32 -27.42 -30.41
CA ARG A 207 5.70 -28.74 -29.90
C ARG A 207 4.81 -29.85 -30.46
N SER A 208 3.51 -29.60 -30.65
CA SER A 208 2.61 -30.58 -31.28
C SER A 208 3.05 -30.94 -32.71
N VAL A 209 3.45 -29.94 -33.50
CA VAL A 209 3.98 -30.14 -34.86
C VAL A 209 5.33 -30.86 -34.83
N ALA A 210 6.26 -30.43 -33.97
CA ALA A 210 7.58 -31.05 -33.84
C ALA A 210 7.48 -32.52 -33.38
N THR A 211 6.61 -32.80 -32.42
CA THR A 211 6.39 -34.16 -31.88
C THR A 211 5.73 -35.06 -32.91
N ALA A 212 4.75 -34.57 -33.67
CA ALA A 212 4.13 -35.33 -34.75
C ALA A 212 5.14 -35.71 -35.85
N VAL A 213 6.09 -34.82 -36.15
CA VAL A 213 7.16 -35.06 -37.12
C VAL A 213 8.25 -36.01 -36.56
N GLY A 214 8.61 -35.86 -35.28
CA GLY A 214 9.65 -36.67 -34.63
C GLY A 214 9.21 -38.07 -34.18
N LYS A 215 7.91 -38.27 -33.88
CA LYS A 215 7.31 -39.57 -33.53
C LYS A 215 6.62 -40.26 -34.70
N ALA A 216 6.68 -39.69 -35.91
CA ALA A 216 6.18 -40.36 -37.10
C ALA A 216 6.81 -41.76 -37.17
N PRO A 217 6.00 -42.84 -37.18
CA PRO A 217 6.55 -44.19 -37.15
C PRO A 217 7.54 -44.30 -38.30
N GLU A 218 8.78 -44.74 -38.01
CA GLU A 218 9.65 -45.21 -39.08
C GLU A 218 8.79 -46.19 -39.87
N LEU A 219 8.57 -45.91 -41.15
CA LEU A 219 7.83 -46.79 -42.04
C LEU A 219 8.53 -48.15 -41.98
N ASN A 220 8.04 -49.02 -41.09
CA ASN A 220 8.52 -50.37 -40.89
C ASN A 220 8.13 -51.12 -42.15
N SER A 221 8.97 -51.01 -43.16
CA SER A 221 8.89 -51.86 -44.33
C SER A 221 9.12 -53.28 -43.81
N LYS A 222 8.10 -54.12 -43.88
CA LYS A 222 8.30 -55.57 -43.82
C LYS A 222 9.43 -55.90 -44.79
N SER A 223 10.55 -56.37 -44.25
CA SER A 223 11.73 -56.76 -45.00
C SER A 223 11.34 -57.89 -45.96
N GLY A 224 11.40 -57.60 -47.26
CA GLY A 224 11.43 -58.66 -48.27
C GLY A 224 12.72 -59.47 -48.07
N ARG A 225 12.66 -60.79 -48.28
CA ARG A 225 13.85 -61.65 -48.21
C ARG A 225 14.90 -61.16 -49.23
N GLY A 226 16.07 -60.81 -48.72
CA GLY A 226 17.25 -60.37 -49.47
C GLY A 226 18.25 -59.71 -48.52
N PHE A 227 19.54 -59.82 -48.82
CA PHE A 227 20.61 -59.11 -48.09
C PHE A 227 21.03 -57.90 -48.93
N ASP A 228 20.90 -56.70 -48.36
CA ASP A 228 21.45 -55.48 -48.96
C ASP A 228 22.94 -55.36 -48.57
N PHE A 229 23.82 -55.29 -49.57
CA PHE A 229 25.25 -54.99 -49.39
C PHE A 229 25.48 -53.48 -49.55
N ASN A 230 25.94 -52.81 -48.49
CA ASN A 230 26.34 -51.40 -48.54
C ASN A 230 27.84 -51.29 -48.90
N PHE A 231 28.14 -50.77 -50.09
CA PHE A 231 29.50 -50.43 -50.49
C PHE A 231 29.83 -48.98 -50.08
N ALA A 232 30.86 -48.84 -49.23
CA ALA A 232 31.45 -47.61 -48.69
C ALA A 232 30.58 -46.76 -47.73
N ALA A 233 31.18 -46.43 -46.59
CA ALA A 233 30.59 -45.86 -45.37
C ALA A 233 30.12 -44.39 -45.49
N GLN A 234 29.16 -44.11 -46.36
CA GLN A 234 28.35 -42.91 -46.21
C GLN A 234 27.10 -43.27 -45.38
N PRO A 235 26.83 -42.54 -44.27
CA PRO A 235 25.58 -42.73 -43.53
C PRO A 235 24.41 -42.56 -44.50
N GLU A 236 23.52 -43.54 -44.55
CA GLU A 236 22.37 -43.45 -45.44
C GLU A 236 21.55 -42.20 -45.10
N PRO A 237 21.26 -41.32 -46.08
CA PRO A 237 20.44 -40.15 -45.82
C PRO A 237 19.02 -40.59 -45.42
N PRO A 238 18.32 -39.79 -44.61
CA PRO A 238 16.96 -40.09 -44.23
C PRO A 238 16.04 -40.15 -45.46
N SER A 239 14.91 -40.86 -45.32
CA SER A 239 13.99 -41.13 -46.44
C SER A 239 13.38 -39.86 -47.04
N MET A 240 13.25 -38.80 -46.23
CA MET A 240 12.94 -37.44 -46.65
C MET A 240 13.86 -36.46 -45.93
N LEU A 241 14.55 -35.59 -46.68
CA LEU A 241 15.36 -34.51 -46.15
C LEU A 241 15.12 -33.26 -46.96
N VAL A 242 14.78 -32.15 -46.30
CA VAL A 242 14.87 -30.82 -46.90
C VAL A 242 16.02 -30.07 -46.27
N ARG A 243 17.09 -29.87 -47.05
CA ARG A 243 18.33 -29.27 -46.54
C ARG A 243 18.19 -27.78 -46.27
N HIS A 244 17.54 -27.07 -47.19
CA HIS A 244 17.29 -25.63 -47.08
C HIS A 244 15.90 -25.32 -47.61
N VAL A 245 15.14 -24.54 -46.85
CA VAL A 245 13.87 -23.94 -47.24
C VAL A 245 14.00 -22.45 -47.03
N ALA A 246 13.80 -21.65 -48.06
CA ALA A 246 13.49 -20.23 -47.90
C ALA A 246 11.97 -20.09 -47.85
N PHE A 247 11.46 -19.23 -46.99
CA PHE A 247 10.04 -18.96 -46.91
C PHE A 247 9.74 -17.49 -46.66
N ASP A 248 8.64 -17.02 -47.23
CA ASP A 248 8.10 -15.70 -47.00
C ASP A 248 6.59 -15.78 -46.81
N GLY A 249 6.05 -14.73 -46.18
CA GLY A 249 4.63 -14.66 -45.99
C GLY A 249 4.18 -13.43 -45.22
N ARG A 250 2.91 -13.50 -44.84
CA ARG A 250 2.20 -12.49 -44.08
C ARG A 250 1.43 -13.12 -42.93
N MET A 251 1.41 -12.44 -41.80
CA MET A 251 0.58 -12.81 -40.66
C MET A 251 -0.20 -11.59 -40.19
N PRO A 252 -1.48 -11.73 -39.79
CA PRO A 252 -2.20 -10.64 -39.17
C PRO A 252 -1.53 -10.28 -37.84
N TRP A 253 -1.29 -9.00 -37.63
CA TRP A 253 -0.72 -8.46 -36.40
C TRP A 253 -1.52 -7.22 -35.98
N ARG A 254 -2.27 -7.35 -34.89
CA ARG A 254 -3.20 -6.32 -34.40
C ARG A 254 -4.09 -5.79 -35.52
N ASN A 255 -3.92 -4.52 -35.90
CA ASN A 255 -4.73 -3.81 -36.88
C ASN A 255 -4.09 -3.81 -38.28
N GLY A 256 -3.06 -4.63 -38.52
CA GLY A 256 -2.31 -4.66 -39.78
C GLY A 256 -1.85 -6.06 -40.20
N GLU A 257 -1.09 -6.11 -41.28
CA GLU A 257 -0.38 -7.30 -41.75
C GLU A 257 1.11 -7.14 -41.45
N LEU A 258 1.73 -8.18 -40.89
CA LEU A 258 3.16 -8.27 -40.66
C LEU A 258 3.77 -9.17 -41.71
N LEU A 259 4.75 -8.65 -42.45
CA LEU A 259 5.52 -9.43 -43.41
C LEU A 259 6.65 -10.15 -42.70
N PHE A 260 6.95 -11.36 -43.14
CA PHE A 260 8.08 -12.11 -42.63
C PHE A 260 8.82 -12.84 -43.74
N THR A 261 10.13 -12.96 -43.56
CA THR A 261 11.02 -13.75 -44.42
C THR A 261 11.87 -14.64 -43.53
N GLY A 262 12.21 -15.84 -44.00
CA GLY A 262 12.96 -16.77 -43.20
C GLY A 262 13.56 -17.92 -43.97
N GLN A 263 14.35 -18.69 -43.25
CA GLN A 263 15.01 -19.88 -43.73
C GLN A 263 14.92 -20.99 -42.69
N ALA A 264 14.75 -22.22 -43.15
CA ALA A 264 14.81 -23.42 -42.32
C ALA A 264 15.77 -24.45 -42.94
N GLN A 265 16.45 -25.21 -42.10
CA GLN A 265 17.44 -26.19 -42.49
C GLN A 265 17.25 -27.50 -41.74
N GLY A 266 17.61 -28.60 -42.39
CA GLY A 266 17.63 -29.93 -41.76
C GLY A 266 16.24 -30.49 -41.44
N LEU A 267 15.20 -30.11 -42.20
CA LEU A 267 13.84 -30.59 -41.96
C LEU A 267 13.71 -32.06 -42.38
N THR A 268 13.44 -32.92 -41.41
CA THR A 268 13.23 -34.36 -41.62
C THR A 268 12.41 -34.96 -40.49
N HIS A 269 11.69 -36.05 -40.78
CA HIS A 269 11.03 -36.88 -39.78
C HIS A 269 11.97 -37.95 -39.17
N GLN A 270 13.24 -38.01 -39.61
CA GLN A 270 14.25 -38.95 -39.10
C GLN A 270 15.51 -38.22 -38.58
N PRO A 271 15.37 -37.33 -37.58
CA PRO A 271 16.46 -36.48 -37.10
C PRO A 271 17.66 -37.27 -36.57
N ARG A 272 17.44 -38.41 -35.91
CA ARG A 272 18.51 -39.33 -35.44
C ARG A 272 19.36 -39.89 -36.58
N ARG A 273 18.75 -40.22 -37.72
CA ARG A 273 19.47 -40.69 -38.91
C ARG A 273 20.20 -39.55 -39.61
N HIS A 274 19.63 -38.34 -39.59
CA HIS A 274 20.28 -37.16 -40.15
C HIS A 274 21.50 -36.73 -39.33
N GLY A 275 21.45 -36.89 -38.00
CA GLY A 275 22.54 -36.55 -37.08
C GLY A 275 22.79 -35.05 -36.93
N ARG A 276 21.86 -34.20 -37.36
CA ARG A 276 21.93 -32.74 -37.25
C ARG A 276 20.58 -32.17 -36.80
N PRO A 277 20.58 -31.07 -36.04
CA PRO A 277 19.36 -30.41 -35.59
C PRO A 277 18.65 -29.71 -36.76
N ALA A 278 17.34 -29.52 -36.61
CA ALA A 278 16.59 -28.61 -37.45
C ALA A 278 16.75 -27.18 -36.90
N ILE A 279 17.07 -26.24 -37.78
CA ILE A 279 17.25 -24.82 -37.41
C ILE A 279 16.34 -23.99 -38.30
N ALA A 280 15.62 -23.05 -37.69
CA ALA A 280 14.85 -22.05 -38.41
C ALA A 280 15.21 -20.66 -37.92
N HIS A 281 15.30 -19.72 -38.85
CA HIS A 281 15.53 -18.31 -38.58
C HIS A 281 14.58 -17.50 -39.43
N PHE A 282 13.80 -16.62 -38.83
CA PHE A 282 12.97 -15.70 -39.59
C PHE A 282 13.00 -14.30 -38.98
N ARG A 283 12.77 -13.32 -39.84
CA ARG A 283 12.67 -11.92 -39.49
C ARG A 283 11.34 -11.35 -39.93
N THR A 284 10.84 -10.40 -39.14
CA THR A 284 9.64 -9.64 -39.48
C THR A 284 10.02 -8.21 -39.84
N GLU A 285 9.28 -7.62 -40.77
CA GLU A 285 9.46 -6.25 -41.24
C GLU A 285 8.16 -5.46 -41.06
N GLY A 286 8.27 -4.15 -40.82
CA GLY A 286 7.13 -3.25 -40.64
C GLY A 286 6.96 -2.77 -39.21
N GLU A 287 5.77 -2.91 -38.64
CA GLU A 287 5.44 -2.39 -37.29
C GLU A 287 6.18 -3.12 -36.15
N VAL A 288 6.64 -4.34 -36.42
CA VAL A 288 7.40 -5.16 -35.47
C VAL A 288 8.61 -5.71 -36.20
N GLU A 289 9.79 -5.25 -35.80
CA GLU A 289 11.05 -5.80 -36.28
C GLU A 289 11.53 -6.84 -35.28
N ALA A 290 11.31 -8.12 -35.57
CA ALA A 290 11.72 -9.22 -34.72
C ALA A 290 12.66 -10.15 -35.49
N ASP A 291 13.70 -10.63 -34.79
CA ASP A 291 14.60 -11.68 -35.24
C ASP A 291 14.37 -12.92 -34.36
N VAL A 292 13.95 -14.01 -34.97
CA VAL A 292 13.50 -15.23 -34.27
C VAL A 292 14.33 -16.42 -34.71
N TRP A 293 15.01 -17.06 -33.75
CA TRP A 293 15.77 -18.29 -33.96
C TRP A 293 15.10 -19.45 -33.24
N LEU A 294 14.96 -20.56 -33.97
CA LEU A 294 14.50 -21.83 -33.44
C LEU A 294 15.54 -22.90 -33.72
N LEU A 295 15.85 -23.69 -32.70
CA LEU A 295 16.63 -24.91 -32.80
C LEU A 295 15.80 -26.05 -32.23
N ALA A 296 15.66 -27.13 -33.00
CA ALA A 296 15.00 -28.36 -32.59
C ALA A 296 15.98 -29.52 -32.82
N ASP A 297 16.60 -29.99 -31.74
CA ASP A 297 17.53 -31.11 -31.75
C ASP A 297 16.87 -32.37 -31.19
N TYR A 298 16.44 -33.21 -32.12
CA TYR A 298 15.86 -34.53 -31.85
C TYR A 298 16.83 -35.67 -32.23
N THR A 299 18.14 -35.39 -32.27
CA THR A 299 19.17 -36.37 -32.65
C THR A 299 19.47 -37.39 -31.53
N SER A 300 19.09 -37.08 -30.29
CA SER A 300 19.31 -37.93 -29.11
C SER A 300 18.00 -38.39 -28.46
N ASP A 301 18.09 -39.16 -27.38
CA ASP A 301 16.94 -39.55 -26.55
C ASP A 301 16.36 -38.39 -25.74
N LYS A 302 17.14 -37.34 -25.49
CA LYS A 302 16.69 -36.14 -24.77
C LYS A 302 16.62 -34.97 -25.74
N PRO A 303 15.44 -34.63 -26.26
CA PRO A 303 15.33 -33.54 -27.22
C PRO A 303 15.72 -32.22 -26.57
N ILE A 304 16.40 -31.36 -27.33
CA ILE A 304 16.75 -30.00 -26.94
C ILE A 304 16.05 -29.05 -27.89
N GLU A 305 15.27 -28.13 -27.36
CA GLU A 305 14.63 -27.07 -28.13
C GLU A 305 15.08 -25.72 -27.57
N ARG A 306 15.39 -24.79 -28.47
CA ARG A 306 15.76 -23.42 -28.11
C ARG A 306 15.00 -22.44 -28.97
N LEU A 307 14.40 -21.45 -28.31
CA LEU A 307 13.76 -20.31 -28.94
C LEU A 307 14.47 -19.05 -28.45
N LEU A 308 14.99 -18.27 -29.40
CA LEU A 308 15.48 -16.91 -29.14
C LEU A 308 14.63 -15.94 -29.94
N VAL A 309 14.14 -14.89 -29.29
CA VAL A 309 13.43 -13.78 -29.94
C VAL A 309 14.11 -12.50 -29.52
N ASN A 310 14.51 -11.70 -30.49
CA ASN A 310 15.00 -10.35 -30.27
C ASN A 310 14.17 -9.38 -31.09
N CYS A 311 13.43 -8.51 -30.41
CA CYS A 311 12.61 -7.49 -31.03
C CYS A 311 13.04 -6.13 -30.46
N PRO A 312 14.01 -5.46 -31.12
CA PRO A 312 14.55 -4.18 -30.66
C PRO A 312 13.56 -3.02 -30.77
N ASN A 313 12.49 -3.17 -31.55
CA ASN A 313 11.46 -2.15 -31.66
C ASN A 313 10.08 -2.80 -31.82
N ILE A 314 9.24 -2.63 -30.81
CA ILE A 314 7.84 -3.04 -30.82
C ILE A 314 6.97 -1.89 -30.35
N ASN A 315 5.94 -1.58 -31.14
CA ASN A 315 4.91 -0.63 -30.72
C ASN A 315 4.12 -1.22 -29.54
N ALA A 316 4.30 -0.66 -28.35
CA ALA A 316 3.53 -0.99 -27.16
C ALA A 316 2.21 -0.21 -27.18
N PRO A 317 1.04 -0.88 -27.10
CA PRO A 317 -0.24 -0.19 -27.06
C PRO A 317 -0.44 0.46 -25.70
N ALA A 318 -1.38 1.39 -25.60
CA ALA A 318 -1.82 1.88 -24.31
C ALA A 318 -2.43 0.74 -23.50
N ARG A 319 -2.10 0.65 -22.22
CA ARG A 319 -2.49 -0.44 -21.31
C ARG A 319 -2.59 0.06 -19.88
N HIS A 320 -3.22 -0.71 -19.00
CA HIS A 320 -3.29 -0.41 -17.58
C HIS A 320 -2.65 -1.55 -16.80
N PHE A 321 -1.82 -1.21 -15.83
CA PHE A 321 -1.25 -2.13 -14.87
C PHE A 321 -2.03 -2.05 -13.55
N GLY A 322 -2.35 -3.18 -12.93
CA GLY A 322 -3.19 -3.24 -11.73
C GLY A 322 -4.69 -3.40 -12.01
N GLN A 323 -5.53 -2.87 -11.12
CA GLN A 323 -6.98 -3.00 -11.18
C GLN A 323 -7.61 -1.60 -11.13
N THR A 324 -8.29 -1.18 -12.19
CA THR A 324 -8.86 0.18 -12.33
C THR A 324 -9.87 0.54 -11.23
N GLU A 325 -10.60 -0.45 -10.73
CA GLU A 325 -11.55 -0.28 -9.60
C GLU A 325 -10.85 -0.10 -8.25
N LYS A 326 -9.54 -0.38 -8.17
CA LYS A 326 -8.73 -0.26 -6.97
C LYS A 326 -7.61 0.75 -7.20
N VAL A 327 -6.44 0.28 -7.60
CA VAL A 327 -5.29 1.09 -7.98
C VAL A 327 -4.75 0.55 -9.29
N ALA A 328 -4.62 1.43 -10.28
CA ALA A 328 -4.02 1.11 -11.57
C ALA A 328 -3.08 2.21 -12.04
N LEU A 329 -2.16 1.84 -12.93
CA LEU A 329 -1.28 2.75 -13.64
C LEU A 329 -1.55 2.63 -15.14
N GLY A 330 -2.09 3.69 -15.72
CA GLY A 330 -2.17 3.87 -17.16
C GLY A 330 -0.76 4.01 -17.74
N VAL A 331 -0.48 3.21 -18.75
CA VAL A 331 0.75 3.29 -19.55
C VAL A 331 0.34 3.69 -20.96
N PRO A 332 0.77 4.85 -21.45
CA PRO A 332 0.43 5.30 -22.78
C PRO A 332 1.11 4.45 -23.86
N ARG A 333 0.64 4.59 -25.09
CA ARG A 333 1.27 3.98 -26.26
C ARG A 333 2.73 4.44 -26.35
N GLY A 334 3.65 3.51 -26.60
CA GLY A 334 5.07 3.80 -26.70
C GLY A 334 5.82 2.81 -27.59
N SER A 335 7.14 2.90 -27.60
CA SER A 335 8.04 1.92 -28.22
C SER A 335 8.75 1.15 -27.11
N GLY A 336 8.80 -0.17 -27.25
CA GLY A 336 9.48 -1.06 -26.33
C GLY A 336 10.46 -1.98 -27.04
N GLN A 337 11.16 -2.76 -26.23
CA GLN A 337 12.10 -3.79 -26.64
C GLN A 337 11.72 -5.09 -25.95
N LEU A 338 11.69 -6.18 -26.69
CA LEU A 338 11.45 -7.52 -26.17
C LEU A 338 12.63 -8.41 -26.52
N TRP A 339 13.21 -9.04 -25.50
CA TRP A 339 14.16 -10.13 -25.67
C TRP A 339 13.64 -11.35 -24.94
N MET A 340 13.68 -12.51 -25.57
CA MET A 340 13.28 -13.77 -24.96
C MET A 340 14.27 -14.87 -25.33
N GLN A 341 14.62 -15.67 -24.33
CA GLN A 341 15.29 -16.94 -24.50
C GLN A 341 14.51 -18.01 -23.76
N LEU A 342 14.24 -19.11 -24.44
CA LEU A 342 13.62 -20.28 -23.87
C LEU A 342 14.39 -21.52 -24.30
N ASP A 343 14.80 -22.31 -23.32
CA ASP A 343 15.50 -23.58 -23.46
C ASP A 343 14.61 -24.68 -22.88
N LEU A 344 14.22 -25.64 -23.73
CA LEU A 344 13.56 -26.86 -23.30
C LEU A 344 14.54 -28.03 -23.47
N ARG A 345 14.66 -28.85 -22.43
CA ARG A 345 15.42 -30.08 -22.46
C ARG A 345 14.54 -31.18 -21.89
N ASP A 346 14.06 -32.05 -22.77
CA ASP A 346 13.07 -33.07 -22.42
C ASP A 346 11.82 -32.42 -21.80
N GLU A 347 11.52 -32.66 -20.52
CA GLU A 347 10.40 -32.04 -19.79
C GLU A 347 10.80 -30.83 -18.92
N GLN A 348 12.07 -30.43 -18.95
CA GLN A 348 12.56 -29.28 -18.19
C GLN A 348 12.59 -28.03 -19.06
N MET A 349 12.23 -26.91 -18.47
CA MET A 349 12.20 -25.59 -19.09
C MET A 349 13.08 -24.62 -18.29
N ASN A 350 13.83 -23.79 -19.00
CA ASN A 350 14.50 -22.64 -18.46
C ASN A 350 14.35 -21.49 -19.45
N GLY A 351 14.01 -20.30 -18.99
CA GLY A 351 13.81 -19.18 -19.86
C GLY A 351 13.92 -17.85 -19.15
N ARG A 352 14.14 -16.82 -19.96
CA ARG A 352 14.14 -15.44 -19.54
C ARG A 352 13.45 -14.60 -20.60
N VAL A 353 12.48 -13.81 -20.16
CA VAL A 353 11.83 -12.78 -20.98
C VAL A 353 12.20 -11.43 -20.37
N VAL A 354 12.64 -10.50 -21.20
CA VAL A 354 13.00 -9.13 -20.81
C VAL A 354 12.19 -8.18 -21.67
N TRP A 355 11.46 -7.29 -21.01
CA TRP A 355 10.76 -6.17 -21.62
C TRP A 355 11.38 -4.87 -21.13
N LYS A 356 11.65 -3.95 -22.07
CA LYS A 356 12.09 -2.59 -21.76
C LYS A 356 11.23 -1.58 -22.50
N GLN A 357 10.90 -0.48 -21.85
CA GLN A 357 10.19 0.64 -22.47
C GLN A 357 10.68 1.94 -21.85
N ASP A 358 11.12 2.89 -22.68
CA ASP A 358 11.64 4.19 -22.25
C ASP A 358 10.61 5.29 -22.53
N ARG A 359 10.84 6.48 -21.93
CA ARG A 359 9.98 7.68 -22.06
C ARG A 359 8.55 7.41 -21.64
N LEU A 360 8.40 6.77 -20.50
CA LEU A 360 7.10 6.52 -19.89
C LEU A 360 6.56 7.79 -19.23
N SER A 361 5.24 7.91 -19.29
CA SER A 361 4.48 8.84 -18.48
C SER A 361 3.35 8.03 -17.88
N LEU A 362 3.48 7.69 -16.59
CA LEU A 362 2.51 6.85 -15.92
C LEU A 362 1.35 7.70 -15.42
N GLU A 363 0.13 7.24 -15.67
CA GLU A 363 -1.10 7.92 -15.28
C GLU A 363 -1.81 7.11 -14.18
N PRO A 364 -1.67 7.48 -12.90
CA PRO A 364 -2.32 6.74 -11.84
C PRO A 364 -3.83 6.92 -11.87
N GLN A 365 -4.53 5.85 -11.51
CA GLN A 365 -5.98 5.78 -11.36
C GLN A 365 -6.28 5.05 -10.05
N VAL A 366 -7.08 5.68 -9.20
CA VAL A 366 -7.43 5.17 -7.87
C VAL A 366 -8.95 5.21 -7.72
N GLY A 367 -9.55 4.08 -7.36
CA GLY A 367 -10.96 4.00 -7.02
C GLY A 367 -11.26 4.72 -5.71
N ASP A 368 -12.44 5.32 -5.58
CA ASP A 368 -12.82 6.16 -4.43
C ASP A 368 -12.64 5.47 -3.07
N ARG A 369 -12.92 4.17 -3.00
CA ARG A 369 -12.77 3.37 -1.77
C ARG A 369 -11.31 3.22 -1.30
N PHE A 370 -10.34 3.48 -2.17
CA PHE A 370 -8.91 3.30 -1.94
C PHE A 370 -8.18 4.63 -1.69
N GLY A 371 -8.91 5.62 -1.15
CA GLY A 371 -8.38 6.94 -0.83
C GLY A 371 -8.50 7.98 -1.95
N GLY A 372 -9.15 7.62 -3.07
CA GLY A 372 -9.57 8.53 -4.14
C GLY A 372 -8.49 9.53 -4.55
N GLU A 373 -8.85 10.82 -4.55
CA GLU A 373 -7.96 11.90 -4.97
C GLU A 373 -6.69 12.02 -4.11
N HIS A 374 -6.77 11.73 -2.81
CA HIS A 374 -5.64 11.89 -1.89
C HIS A 374 -4.52 10.89 -2.20
N VAL A 375 -4.88 9.62 -2.35
CA VAL A 375 -3.93 8.56 -2.74
C VAL A 375 -3.50 8.73 -4.19
N ASN A 376 -4.40 9.21 -5.07
CA ASN A 376 -4.04 9.51 -6.45
C ASN A 376 -2.93 10.57 -6.54
N ARG A 377 -3.01 11.67 -5.76
CA ARG A 377 -1.93 12.68 -5.72
C ARG A 377 -0.60 12.13 -5.24
N LEU A 378 -0.62 11.24 -4.23
CA LEU A 378 0.60 10.58 -3.74
C LEU A 378 1.21 9.69 -4.83
N LEU A 379 0.39 8.91 -5.53
CA LEU A 379 0.82 8.09 -6.65
C LEU A 379 1.36 8.95 -7.80
N THR A 380 0.69 10.05 -8.15
CA THR A 380 1.16 10.97 -9.21
C THR A 380 2.55 11.50 -8.91
N ARG A 381 2.84 11.85 -7.65
CA ARG A 381 4.19 12.26 -7.22
C ARG A 381 5.17 11.09 -7.24
N ALA A 382 4.75 9.90 -6.82
CA ALA A 382 5.62 8.72 -6.78
C ALA A 382 6.02 8.24 -8.18
N VAL A 383 5.14 8.40 -9.17
CA VAL A 383 5.35 7.92 -10.53
C VAL A 383 5.99 8.96 -11.46
N SER A 384 6.09 10.22 -11.03
CA SER A 384 6.56 11.32 -11.89
C SER A 384 8.00 11.13 -12.38
N ASP A 385 8.80 10.42 -11.58
CA ASP A 385 10.22 10.21 -11.84
C ASP A 385 10.49 8.87 -12.55
N VAL A 386 9.45 8.06 -12.77
CA VAL A 386 9.53 6.77 -13.46
C VAL A 386 9.42 7.00 -14.96
N ASP A 387 10.57 7.10 -15.63
CA ASP A 387 10.67 7.35 -17.07
C ASP A 387 10.97 6.09 -17.90
N HIS A 388 11.29 4.97 -17.27
CA HIS A 388 11.59 3.70 -17.91
C HIS A 388 11.00 2.51 -17.15
N LEU A 389 10.62 1.47 -17.90
CA LEU A 389 10.09 0.22 -17.39
C LEU A 389 11.01 -0.90 -17.83
N HIS A 390 11.48 -1.66 -16.87
CA HIS A 390 12.21 -2.89 -17.07
C HIS A 390 11.44 -4.00 -16.35
N VAL A 391 11.03 -5.01 -17.11
CA VAL A 391 10.39 -6.22 -16.59
C VAL A 391 11.20 -7.42 -17.02
N GLN A 392 11.52 -8.29 -16.06
CA GLN A 392 12.22 -9.54 -16.30
C GLN A 392 11.41 -10.69 -15.71
N VAL A 393 11.14 -11.68 -16.55
CA VAL A 393 10.43 -12.90 -16.18
C VAL A 393 11.39 -14.06 -16.30
N HIS A 394 11.56 -14.79 -15.22
CA HIS A 394 12.29 -16.06 -15.20
C HIS A 394 11.33 -17.22 -15.23
N LEU A 395 11.56 -18.14 -16.15
CA LEU A 395 10.83 -19.39 -16.31
C LEU A 395 11.77 -20.53 -15.95
N SER A 396 11.37 -21.45 -15.08
CA SER A 396 12.21 -22.60 -14.71
C SER A 396 11.38 -23.81 -14.27
N GLY A 397 11.98 -25.01 -14.24
CA GLY A 397 11.34 -26.21 -13.70
C GLY A 397 10.68 -27.09 -14.76
N GLU A 398 9.70 -27.89 -14.36
CA GLU A 398 9.02 -28.85 -15.24
C GLU A 398 7.98 -28.13 -16.11
N LEU A 399 7.82 -28.56 -17.37
CA LEU A 399 6.83 -27.99 -18.29
C LEU A 399 5.40 -28.00 -17.70
N ARG A 400 5.04 -29.07 -16.98
CA ARG A 400 3.72 -29.24 -16.33
C ARG A 400 3.53 -28.39 -15.08
N ARG A 401 4.63 -27.96 -14.45
CA ARG A 401 4.63 -27.21 -13.20
C ARG A 401 5.80 -26.22 -13.21
N PRO A 402 5.77 -25.25 -14.12
CA PRO A 402 6.83 -24.27 -14.23
C PRO A 402 6.81 -23.36 -13.01
N ARG A 403 7.97 -22.82 -12.66
CA ARG A 403 8.14 -21.74 -11.70
C ARG A 403 8.35 -20.46 -12.46
N VAL A 404 7.57 -19.45 -12.11
CA VAL A 404 7.64 -18.11 -12.67
C VAL A 404 8.16 -17.18 -11.58
N ARG A 405 9.19 -16.39 -11.88
CA ARG A 405 9.62 -15.28 -11.03
C ARG A 405 9.57 -14.00 -11.84
N LEU A 406 8.93 -12.99 -11.27
CA LEU A 406 8.76 -11.67 -11.86
C LEU A 406 9.63 -10.66 -11.11
N GLU A 407 10.44 -9.92 -11.86
CA GLU A 407 11.27 -8.82 -11.39
C GLU A 407 10.93 -7.57 -12.21
N SER A 408 10.81 -6.41 -11.56
CA SER A 408 10.63 -5.13 -12.23
C SER A 408 11.22 -3.99 -11.42
N ASN A 409 11.65 -2.93 -12.11
CA ASN A 409 12.02 -1.67 -11.46
C ASN A 409 10.79 -0.90 -10.95
N LEU A 410 9.61 -1.16 -11.50
CA LEU A 410 8.39 -0.42 -11.18
C LEU A 410 8.01 -0.54 -9.69
N GLY A 411 8.00 -1.74 -9.13
CA GLY A 411 7.63 -1.91 -7.71
C GLY A 411 8.56 -1.20 -6.73
N PRO A 412 9.90 -1.37 -6.84
CA PRO A 412 10.87 -0.63 -6.03
C PRO A 412 10.81 0.90 -6.19
N GLU A 413 10.72 1.40 -7.42
CA GLU A 413 10.65 2.84 -7.68
C GLU A 413 9.37 3.44 -7.10
N LEU A 414 8.23 2.78 -7.31
CA LEU A 414 6.96 3.19 -6.70
C LEU A 414 6.99 3.08 -5.18
N ALA A 415 7.54 2.01 -4.62
CA ALA A 415 7.61 1.86 -3.17
C ALA A 415 8.42 2.99 -2.53
N SER A 416 9.55 3.35 -3.14
CA SER A 416 10.38 4.46 -2.72
C SER A 416 9.64 5.80 -2.85
N GLY A 417 9.09 6.09 -4.03
CA GLY A 417 8.34 7.32 -4.29
C GLY A 417 7.13 7.48 -3.38
N LEU A 418 6.37 6.41 -3.16
CA LEU A 418 5.22 6.36 -2.25
C LEU A 418 5.64 6.56 -0.81
N ASN A 419 6.73 5.94 -0.35
CA ASN A 419 7.22 6.12 1.01
C ASN A 419 7.63 7.59 1.26
N VAL A 420 8.34 8.21 0.32
CA VAL A 420 8.73 9.63 0.41
C VAL A 420 7.49 10.53 0.42
N ALA A 421 6.58 10.33 -0.54
CA ALA A 421 5.36 11.13 -0.64
C ALA A 421 4.45 10.97 0.59
N ALA A 422 4.30 9.74 1.09
CA ALA A 422 3.53 9.45 2.29
C ALA A 422 4.16 10.06 3.52
N GLN A 423 5.47 9.92 3.73
CA GLN A 423 6.16 10.54 4.87
C GLN A 423 5.97 12.06 4.89
N GLN A 424 6.09 12.71 3.74
CA GLN A 424 5.87 14.15 3.63
C GLN A 424 4.42 14.54 3.97
N GLU A 425 3.44 13.84 3.41
CA GLU A 425 2.01 14.09 3.69
C GLU A 425 1.66 13.83 5.17
N LEU A 426 2.24 12.79 5.77
CA LEU A 426 2.03 12.46 7.18
C LEU A 426 2.65 13.52 8.10
N ILE A 427 3.81 14.07 7.75
CA ILE A 427 4.42 15.20 8.48
C ILE A 427 3.53 16.44 8.38
N GLU A 428 3.07 16.79 7.17
CA GLU A 428 2.19 17.95 6.97
C GLU A 428 0.87 17.79 7.73
N ARG A 429 0.25 16.61 7.68
CA ARG A 429 -0.99 16.30 8.40
C ARG A 429 -0.79 16.32 9.91
N ARG A 430 0.32 15.77 10.41
CA ARG A 430 0.69 15.85 11.82
C ARG A 430 0.80 17.30 12.26
N ASP A 431 1.55 18.12 11.53
CA ASP A 431 1.80 19.51 11.90
C ASP A 431 0.50 20.34 11.87
N GLN A 432 -0.40 20.07 10.92
CA GLN A 432 -1.75 20.65 10.89
C GLN A 432 -2.58 20.26 12.12
N LEU A 433 -2.61 18.97 12.47
CA LEU A 433 -3.35 18.47 13.63
C LEU A 433 -2.81 19.03 14.94
N LEU A 434 -1.48 19.10 15.09
CA LEU A 434 -0.83 19.69 16.26
C LEU A 434 -1.13 21.19 16.36
N ALA A 435 -1.05 21.94 15.26
CA ALA A 435 -1.36 23.36 15.26
C ALA A 435 -2.84 23.63 15.61
N MET A 436 -3.76 22.80 15.11
CA MET A 436 -5.19 22.89 15.44
C MET A 436 -5.44 22.53 16.92
N ALA A 437 -4.80 21.48 17.43
CA ALA A 437 -4.87 21.09 18.83
C ALA A 437 -4.35 22.19 19.74
N ASP A 438 -3.16 22.74 19.44
CA ASP A 438 -2.52 23.82 20.19
C ASP A 438 -3.39 25.08 20.23
N LYS A 439 -3.98 25.46 19.09
CA LYS A 439 -4.88 26.60 19.03
C LYS A 439 -6.11 26.40 19.93
N LYS A 440 -6.80 25.27 19.80
CA LYS A 440 -7.99 24.96 20.63
C LYS A 440 -7.63 24.85 22.11
N LEU A 441 -6.48 24.24 22.41
CA LEU A 441 -6.01 24.11 23.78
C LEU A 441 -5.70 25.48 24.39
N ALA A 442 -4.99 26.35 23.67
CA ALA A 442 -4.68 27.71 24.11
C ALA A 442 -5.95 28.51 24.41
N GLU A 443 -6.97 28.40 23.56
CA GLU A 443 -8.28 29.04 23.76
C GLU A 443 -8.96 28.54 25.06
N GLU A 444 -8.97 27.23 25.32
CA GLU A 444 -9.58 26.66 26.53
C GLU A 444 -8.76 26.96 27.79
N THR A 445 -7.43 26.92 27.73
CA THR A 445 -6.56 27.28 28.86
C THR A 445 -6.65 28.75 29.22
N ALA A 446 -6.76 29.65 28.23
CA ALA A 446 -6.92 31.08 28.48
C ALA A 446 -8.25 31.40 29.18
N LYS A 447 -9.33 30.71 28.79
CA LYS A 447 -10.63 30.80 29.49
C LYS A 447 -10.51 30.32 30.93
N LEU A 448 -9.86 29.18 31.15
CA LEU A 448 -9.63 28.62 32.49
C LEU A 448 -8.84 29.59 33.38
N ASP A 449 -7.74 30.16 32.86
CA ASP A 449 -6.89 31.08 33.61
C ASP A 449 -7.63 32.36 34.01
N ALA A 450 -8.45 32.92 33.11
CA ALA A 450 -9.27 34.08 33.41
C ALA A 450 -10.31 33.80 34.50
N ILE A 451 -10.94 32.61 34.47
CA ILE A 451 -11.89 32.17 35.49
C ILE A 451 -11.19 32.03 36.84
N ILE A 452 -10.06 31.31 36.91
CA ILE A 452 -9.35 31.05 38.16
C ILE A 452 -8.86 32.36 38.78
N GLU A 453 -8.23 33.24 38.01
CA GLU A 453 -7.65 34.47 38.56
C GLU A 453 -8.74 35.41 39.07
N SER A 454 -9.85 35.55 38.34
CA SER A 454 -10.98 36.39 38.79
C SER A 454 -11.63 35.86 40.06
N GLN A 455 -11.85 34.54 40.17
CA GLN A 455 -12.43 33.91 41.35
C GLN A 455 -11.49 33.98 42.56
N ARG A 456 -10.19 33.76 42.35
CA ARG A 456 -9.16 33.86 43.39
C ARG A 456 -9.11 35.26 43.98
N GLN A 457 -9.00 36.30 43.15
CA GLN A 457 -8.93 37.69 43.63
C GLN A 457 -10.19 38.07 44.43
N ARG A 458 -11.36 37.63 43.94
CA ARG A 458 -12.64 37.88 44.59
C ARG A 458 -12.75 37.20 45.96
N LEU A 459 -12.36 35.93 46.06
CA LEU A 459 -12.35 35.19 47.33
C LEU A 459 -11.33 35.75 48.31
N GLN A 460 -10.12 36.06 47.85
CA GLN A 460 -9.08 36.63 48.70
C GLN A 460 -9.53 37.96 49.32
N ALA A 461 -10.12 38.85 48.51
CA ALA A 461 -10.66 40.11 48.99
C ALA A 461 -11.77 39.92 50.04
N LYS A 462 -12.67 38.95 49.84
CA LYS A 462 -13.74 38.62 50.81
C LYS A 462 -13.18 38.05 52.13
N ILE A 463 -12.19 37.16 52.05
CA ILE A 463 -11.55 36.58 53.25
C ILE A 463 -10.84 37.70 54.03
N ASP A 464 -10.09 38.58 53.36
CA ASP A 464 -9.36 39.66 54.01
C ASP A 464 -10.32 40.71 54.63
N ASP A 465 -11.43 41.06 53.97
CA ASP A 465 -12.48 41.92 54.52
C ASP A 465 -13.18 41.27 55.74
N ALA A 466 -13.49 39.98 55.67
CA ALA A 466 -14.05 39.23 56.79
C ALA A 466 -13.10 39.21 58.00
N GLU A 467 -11.80 38.99 57.78
CA GLU A 467 -10.77 39.01 58.83
C GLU A 467 -10.65 40.40 59.48
N GLN A 468 -10.56 41.47 58.69
CA GLN A 468 -10.49 42.84 59.21
C GLN A 468 -11.71 43.19 60.06
N ARG A 469 -12.90 42.82 59.59
CA ARG A 469 -14.15 43.02 60.34
C ARG A 469 -14.18 42.23 61.64
N LEU A 470 -13.70 40.98 61.62
CA LEU A 470 -13.60 40.13 62.82
C LEU A 470 -12.67 40.72 63.87
N VAL A 471 -11.49 41.22 63.47
CA VAL A 471 -10.54 41.87 64.38
C VAL A 471 -11.16 43.12 65.00
N ALA A 472 -11.81 43.96 64.19
CA ALA A 472 -12.48 45.17 64.68
C ALA A 472 -13.60 44.84 65.68
N GLN A 473 -14.43 43.84 65.39
CA GLN A 473 -15.53 43.43 66.29
C GLN A 473 -15.00 42.81 67.59
N ARG A 474 -13.93 42.03 67.53
CA ARG A 474 -13.26 41.49 68.73
C ARG A 474 -12.78 42.60 69.65
N ASP A 475 -12.07 43.57 69.10
CA ASP A 475 -11.49 44.66 69.89
C ASP A 475 -12.57 45.53 70.53
N GLU A 476 -13.68 45.74 69.82
CA GLU A 476 -14.86 46.43 70.34
C GLU A 476 -15.56 45.65 71.47
N LEU A 477 -15.77 44.33 71.32
CA LEU A 477 -16.32 43.47 72.35
C LEU A 477 -15.42 43.40 73.59
N MET A 478 -14.12 43.20 73.41
CA MET A 478 -13.15 43.11 74.51
C MET A 478 -13.03 44.42 75.30
N ARG A 479 -13.09 45.57 74.62
CA ARG A 479 -13.08 46.87 75.28
C ARG A 479 -14.29 47.05 76.22
N LYS A 480 -15.45 46.50 75.85
CA LYS A 480 -16.67 46.61 76.66
C LYS A 480 -16.74 45.59 77.79
N VAL A 481 -16.45 44.32 77.51
CA VAL A 481 -16.43 43.27 78.54
C VAL A 481 -15.34 43.53 79.59
N GLY A 482 -14.22 44.15 79.20
CA GLY A 482 -13.17 44.60 80.11
C GLY A 482 -13.54 45.81 80.97
N PHE A 483 -14.54 46.61 80.58
CA PHE A 483 -15.03 47.74 81.36
C PHE A 483 -15.97 47.32 82.51
N ASP A 484 -16.61 46.15 82.42
CA ASP A 484 -17.50 45.61 83.47
C ASP A 484 -16.78 44.79 84.56
N ARG A 485 -15.44 44.68 84.52
CA ARG A 485 -14.65 44.06 85.60
C ARG A 485 -14.00 45.06 86.56
N LEU A 486 -14.25 46.36 86.39
CA LEU A 486 -13.67 47.44 87.21
C LEU A 486 -14.69 48.48 87.70
N SER A 487 -15.97 48.14 87.75
CA SER A 487 -16.99 48.83 88.55
C SER A 487 -17.51 47.92 89.65
#